data_AF-U4TVJ7-F1
#
_entry.id   AF-U4TVJ7-F1
#
_cell.length_a   1.000
_cell.length_b   1.000
_cell.length_c   1.000
_cell.angle_alpha   90.00
_cell.angle_beta   90.00
_cell.angle_gamma   90.00
#
_symmetry.space_group_name_H-M   'P 1'
#
loop_
_entity.id
_entity.type
_entity.pdbx_description
1 polymer ?
#
loop_
_entity_poly.entity_id
_entity_poly.type
_entity_poly.pdbx_seq_one_letter_code
_entity_poly.pdbx_strand_id
1 'polypeptide(L)' 'MMVHERSDSITCGPVMPQGGIQALEAMLFTLDQLNSSPEPLLPNITLGAHILDDCDKDTYGLEMAVDFIKGNR' A
#
# COMPACT_ATOMS: atom_id res chain seq x y z
N MET A 1 0.18 3.86 -2.95
CA MET A 1 -0.59 4.57 -1.91
C MET A 1 0.11 5.87 -1.65
N MET A 2 -0.61 6.95 -1.43
CA MET A 2 -0.02 8.27 -1.22
C MET A 2 0.37 8.45 0.25
N VAL A 3 1.40 7.74 0.72
CA VAL A 3 1.84 7.81 2.13
C VAL A 3 2.54 9.12 2.41
N HIS A 4 3.28 9.65 1.43
CA HIS A 4 3.89 10.98 1.48
C HIS A 4 3.27 11.92 0.46
N GLU A 5 3.33 13.23 0.76
CA GLU A 5 3.00 14.30 -0.16
C GLU A 5 4.05 14.39 -1.27
N ARG A 6 3.66 15.06 -2.36
CA ARG A 6 4.58 15.40 -3.44
C ARG A 6 5.66 16.38 -2.95
N SER A 7 6.90 16.16 -3.39
CA SER A 7 7.99 17.14 -3.29
C SER A 7 8.73 17.28 -4.62
N ASP A 8 9.19 18.50 -4.91
CA ASP A 8 10.00 18.80 -6.10
C ASP A 8 11.51 18.76 -5.81
N SER A 9 11.94 18.82 -4.54
CA SER A 9 13.35 18.86 -4.13
C SER A 9 13.89 17.52 -3.62
N ILE A 10 13.01 16.66 -3.10
CA ILE A 10 13.31 15.33 -2.58
C ILE A 10 12.31 14.33 -3.15
N THR A 11 12.62 13.03 -3.10
CA THR A 11 11.78 11.99 -3.71
C THR A 11 10.34 12.00 -3.18
N CYS A 12 10.19 12.14 -1.86
CA CYS A 12 8.91 12.11 -1.16
C CYS A 12 8.88 13.24 -0.13
N GLY A 13 7.76 13.96 -0.07
CA GLY A 13 7.54 15.04 0.89
C GLY A 13 7.19 14.54 2.29
N PRO A 14 6.54 15.38 3.13
CA PRO A 14 6.06 14.96 4.44
C PRO A 14 5.04 13.82 4.37
N VAL A 15 4.89 13.07 5.47
CA VAL A 15 3.88 12.02 5.59
C VAL A 15 2.48 12.63 5.57
N MET A 16 1.56 12.04 4.81
CA MET A 16 0.13 12.35 4.82
C MET A 16 -0.63 11.49 5.83
N PRO A 17 -1.04 12.04 6.99
CA PRO A 17 -1.64 11.22 8.05
C PRO A 17 -3.00 10.65 7.66
N GLN A 18 -3.89 11.46 7.07
CA GLN A 18 -5.24 11.00 6.70
C GLN A 18 -5.30 10.38 5.29
N GLY A 19 -4.67 10.99 4.29
CA GLY A 19 -4.72 10.48 2.92
C GLY A 19 -3.88 9.21 2.72
N GLY A 20 -2.76 9.11 3.42
CA GLY A 20 -1.80 8.03 3.28
C GLY A 20 -1.93 6.98 4.38
N ILE A 21 -1.52 7.34 5.59
CA ILE A 21 -1.40 6.41 6.71
C ILE A 21 -2.75 5.81 7.09
N GLN A 22 -3.79 6.62 7.24
CA GLN A 22 -5.12 6.10 7.60
C GLN A 22 -5.65 5.11 6.54
N ALA A 23 -5.44 5.39 5.25
CA ALA A 23 -5.85 4.50 4.17
C ALA A 23 -5.03 3.19 4.16
N LEU A 24 -3.72 3.29 4.39
CA LEU A 24 -2.83 2.13 4.53
C LEU A 24 -3.25 1.23 5.68
N GLU A 25 -3.45 1.81 6.86
CA GLU A 25 -3.90 1.07 8.05
C GLU A 25 -5.30 0.48 7.86
N ALA A 26 -6.20 1.16 7.15
CA ALA A 26 -7.51 0.60 6.82
C ALA A 26 -7.42 -0.65 5.93
N MET A 27 -6.48 -0.68 4.98
CA MET A 27 -6.22 -1.87 4.16
C MET A 27 -5.65 -3.01 5.01
N LEU A 28 -4.67 -2.73 5.87
CA LEU A 28 -4.05 -3.75 6.74
C LEU A 28 -5.06 -4.32 7.75
N PHE A 29 -5.83 -3.45 8.40
CA PHE A 29 -6.94 -3.85 9.28
C PHE A 29 -7.93 -4.76 8.55
N THR A 30 -8.27 -4.43 7.31
CA THR A 30 -9.19 -5.24 6.50
C THR A 30 -8.61 -6.64 6.22
N LEU A 31 -7.32 -6.73 5.90
CA LEU A 31 -6.65 -8.01 5.68
C LEU A 31 -6.62 -8.86 6.95
N ASP A 32 -6.32 -8.25 8.09
CA ASP A 32 -6.32 -8.93 9.39
C ASP A 32 -7.71 -9.48 9.73
N GLN A 33 -8.76 -8.69 9.47
CA GLN A 33 -10.13 -9.10 9.69
C GLN A 33 -10.55 -10.26 8.76
N LEU A 34 -10.12 -10.24 7.50
CA LEU A 34 -10.41 -11.32 6.55
C LEU A 34 -9.68 -12.62 6.91
N ASN A 35 -8.42 -12.52 7.32
CA ASN A 35 -7.59 -13.68 7.64
C ASN A 35 -7.90 -14.29 9.01
N SER A 36 -8.41 -13.51 9.97
CA SER A 36 -8.67 -13.93 11.36
C SER A 36 -10.15 -14.13 11.70
N SER A 37 -11.05 -13.98 10.73
CA SER A 37 -12.50 -14.08 10.96
C SER A 37 -12.91 -15.49 11.44
N PRO A 38 -13.79 -15.60 12.46
CA PRO A 38 -14.39 -16.87 12.87
C PRO A 38 -15.21 -17.53 11.76
N GLU A 39 -15.82 -16.71 10.90
CA GLU A 39 -16.48 -17.14 9.67
C GLU A 39 -15.64 -16.64 8.49
N PRO A 40 -14.70 -17.45 7.99
CA PRO A 40 -13.76 -17.01 6.96
C PRO A 40 -14.46 -16.87 5.61
N LEU A 41 -14.38 -15.67 5.02
CA LEU A 41 -14.86 -15.41 3.65
C LEU A 41 -14.04 -16.20 2.62
N LEU A 42 -12.74 -16.40 2.90
CA LEU A 42 -11.79 -17.11 2.05
C LEU A 42 -11.18 -18.29 2.83
N PRO A 43 -11.86 -19.46 2.89
CA PRO A 43 -11.34 -20.61 3.62
C PRO A 43 -10.06 -21.16 2.97
N ASN A 44 -9.06 -21.49 3.80
CA ASN A 44 -7.75 -22.01 3.40
C ASN A 44 -6.91 -21.08 2.49
N ILE A 45 -7.23 -19.79 2.44
CA ILE A 45 -6.44 -18.79 1.70
C ILE A 45 -6.06 -17.69 2.68
N THR A 46 -4.77 -17.38 2.77
CA THR A 46 -4.27 -16.23 3.54
C THR A 46 -3.89 -15.13 2.57
N LEU A 47 -4.47 -13.94 2.75
CA LEU A 47 -4.12 -12.77 1.96
C LEU A 47 -2.90 -12.08 2.59
N GLY A 48 -1.82 -11.97 1.82
CA GLY A 48 -0.69 -11.09 2.13
C GLY A 48 -0.85 -9.73 1.46
N ALA A 49 0.09 -8.81 1.73
CA ALA A 49 0.15 -7.53 1.07
C ALA A 49 1.57 -7.18 0.65
N HIS A 50 1.70 -6.56 -0.53
CA HIS A 50 2.89 -5.83 -0.95
C HIS A 50 2.45 -4.42 -1.30
N ILE A 51 2.73 -3.47 -0.41
CA ILE A 51 2.19 -2.10 -0.50
C ILE A 51 3.34 -1.14 -0.74
N LEU A 52 3.19 -0.29 -1.76
CA LEU A 52 4.21 0.65 -2.20
C LEU A 52 3.66 2.08 -2.12
N ASP A 53 4.54 3.00 -1.75
CA ASP A 53 4.24 4.43 -1.69
C ASP A 53 4.49 5.08 -3.07
N ASP A 54 3.54 5.87 -3.55
CA ASP A 54 3.65 6.61 -4.81
C ASP A 54 4.04 8.08 -4.62
N CYS A 55 4.15 8.55 -3.36
CA CYS A 55 4.56 9.90 -2.97
C CYS A 55 3.80 11.02 -3.71
N ASP A 56 2.52 10.77 -4.04
CA ASP A 56 1.65 11.67 -4.81
C ASP A 56 2.29 12.18 -6.12
N LYS A 57 3.08 11.30 -6.76
CA LYS A 57 3.84 11.61 -7.98
C LYS A 57 3.76 10.47 -8.98
N ASP A 58 3.02 10.70 -10.07
CA ASP A 58 2.73 9.70 -11.11
C ASP A 58 3.96 8.95 -11.63
N THR A 59 5.08 9.64 -11.89
CA THR A 59 6.29 9.00 -12.42
C THR A 59 6.92 8.06 -11.40
N TYR A 60 6.95 8.46 -10.12
CA TYR A 60 7.47 7.63 -9.05
C TYR A 60 6.52 6.46 -8.76
N GLY A 61 5.21 6.71 -8.74
CA GLY A 61 4.19 5.67 -8.66
C GLY A 61 4.34 4.62 -9.76
N LEU A 62 4.65 5.03 -11.00
CA LEU A 62 4.91 4.11 -12.10
C LEU A 62 6.18 3.28 -11.87
N GLU A 63 7.28 3.90 -11.41
CA GLU A 63 8.53 3.19 -11.06
C GLU A 63 8.30 2.11 -9.99
N MET A 64 7.52 2.44 -8.96
CA MET A 64 7.13 1.50 -7.90
C MET A 64 6.22 0.39 -8.46
N ALA A 65 5.26 0.73 -9.32
CA ALA A 65 4.38 -0.26 -9.95
C ALA A 65 5.13 -1.28 -10.81
N VAL A 66 6.31 -0.95 -11.35
CA VAL A 66 7.15 -1.93 -12.07
C VAL A 66 7.54 -3.09 -11.15
N ASP A 67 7.67 -2.86 -9.84
CA ASP A 67 7.97 -3.92 -8.87
C ASP A 67 6.90 -5.02 -8.83
N PHE A 68 5.64 -4.70 -9.15
CA PHE A 68 4.57 -5.69 -9.22
C PHE A 68 4.66 -6.63 -10.43
N ILE A 69 5.38 -6.23 -11.48
CA ILE A 69 5.51 -7.01 -12.73
C ILE A 69 6.92 -7.55 -12.97
N LYS A 70 7.91 -7.11 -12.19
CA LYS A 70 9.24 -7.71 -12.18
C LYS A 70 9.10 -9.12 -11.62
N GLY A 71 9.18 -10.13 -12.49
CA GLY A 71 9.04 -11.55 -12.15
C GLY A 71 10.13 -12.14 -11.26
N ASN A 72 10.79 -11.32 -10.44
CA ASN A 72 11.82 -11.74 -9.50
C ASN A 72 11.30 -11.62 -8.06
N ARG A 73 10.67 -12.70 -7.59
CA ARG A 73 10.60 -13.10 -6.18
C ARG A 73 10.71 -14.61 -6.09
#